data_AF-A0A4Y2JDW1-F1
#
_entry.id   AF-A0A4Y2JDW1-F1
#
_cell.length_a   1.000
_cell.length_b   1.000
_cell.length_c   1.000
_cell.angle_alpha   90.00
_cell.angle_beta   90.00
_cell.angle_gamma   90.00
#
_symmetry.space_group_name_H-M   'P 1'
#
loop_
_entity.id
_entity.type
_entity.pdbx_description
1 polymer ?
#
loop_
_entity_poly.entity_id
_entity_poly.type
_entity_poly.pdbx_seq_one_letter_code
_entity_poly.pdbx_strand_id
1 'polypeptide(L)'
;MGLNEAIIRASQGNEITKKWADSLSSVMAMLDPHTTHQLVLEIQSLLTQNRNILVRWIKSHAGYRGNEEADTLAQKAVTEGVAIKALNPRFELKQHLQELFLKNMAKSLG
;
A
#
# COMPACT_ATOMS: atom_id res chain seq x y z
N MET A 1 2.52 -5.42 -6.15
CA MET A 1 3.95 -5.15 -5.94
C MET A 1 4.08 -3.77 -5.34
N GLY A 2 4.61 -3.66 -4.12
CA GLY A 2 4.70 -2.39 -3.40
C GLY A 2 5.92 -1.55 -3.81
N LEU A 3 5.98 -0.28 -3.38
CA LEU A 3 7.12 0.62 -3.63
C LEU A 3 8.45 0.02 -3.17
N ASN A 4 8.45 -0.64 -2.00
CA ASN A 4 9.65 -1.24 -1.40
C ASN A 4 10.21 -2.37 -2.28
N GLU A 5 9.34 -3.26 -2.77
CA GLU A 5 9.74 -4.34 -3.68
C GLU A 5 10.25 -3.79 -5.01
N ALA A 6 9.63 -2.72 -5.52
CA ALA A 6 10.07 -2.07 -6.75
C ALA A 6 11.47 -1.46 -6.61
N ILE A 7 11.81 -0.90 -5.44
CA ILE A 7 13.14 -0.37 -5.13
C ILE A 7 14.16 -1.51 -5.00
N ILE A 8 13.84 -2.57 -4.25
CA ILE A 8 14.72 -3.75 -4.09
C ILE A 8 15.04 -4.40 -5.44
N ARG A 9 14.06 -4.51 -6.34
CA ARG A 9 14.31 -5.03 -7.69
C ARG A 9 15.17 -4.07 -8.52
N ALA A 10 14.95 -2.77 -8.39
CA ALA A 10 15.74 -1.78 -9.13
C ALA A 10 17.20 -1.72 -8.63
N SER A 11 17.47 -1.98 -7.34
CA SER A 11 18.83 -2.01 -6.79
C SER A 11 19.66 -3.21 -7.26
N GLN A 12 19.05 -4.19 -7.92
CA GLN A 12 19.78 -5.31 -8.53
C GLN A 12 20.36 -4.94 -9.90
N GLY A 13 19.91 -3.83 -10.49
CA GLY A 13 20.37 -3.34 -11.79
C GLY A 13 21.18 -2.05 -11.67
N ASN A 14 22.01 -1.79 -12.69
CA ASN A 14 22.80 -0.56 -12.79
C ASN A 14 22.14 0.51 -13.67
N GLU A 15 20.93 0.26 -14.18
CA GLU A 15 20.22 1.20 -15.04
C GLU A 15 19.58 2.34 -14.24
N ILE A 16 19.57 3.54 -14.83
CA ILE A 16 18.86 4.68 -14.25
C ILE A 16 17.36 4.40 -14.29
N THR A 17 16.77 4.16 -13.14
CA THR A 17 15.38 3.73 -13.02
C THR A 17 14.57 4.76 -12.26
N LYS A 18 13.46 5.21 -12.85
CA LYS A 18 12.49 6.09 -12.16
C LYS A 18 11.36 5.24 -11.59
N LYS A 19 11.12 5.34 -10.28
CA LYS A 19 10.00 4.72 -9.57
C LYS A 19 9.03 5.80 -9.12
N TRP A 20 7.75 5.59 -9.39
CA TRP A 20 6.69 6.52 -9.03
C TRP A 20 5.89 5.93 -7.87
N ALA A 21 5.60 6.76 -6.89
CA ALA A 21 4.79 6.43 -5.72
C ALA A 21 3.64 7.44 -5.62
N ASP A 22 2.44 6.95 -5.38
CA ASP A 22 1.24 7.77 -5.30
C ASP A 22 0.82 8.10 -3.86
N SER A 23 1.19 7.20 -2.93
CA SER A 23 1.10 7.39 -1.49
C SER A 23 2.10 8.42 -0.98
N LEU A 24 1.60 9.63 -0.70
CA LEU A 24 2.39 10.70 -0.09
C LEU A 24 2.99 10.27 1.26
N SER A 25 2.23 9.52 2.06
CA SER A 25 2.70 9.04 3.38
C SER A 25 3.87 8.08 3.25
N SER A 26 3.88 7.21 2.24
CA SER A 26 5.00 6.30 1.99
C SER A 26 6.27 7.04 1.59
N VAL A 27 6.13 8.06 0.73
CA VAL A 27 7.27 8.92 0.34
C VAL A 27 7.80 9.71 1.54
N MET A 28 6.91 10.29 2.35
CA MET A 28 7.31 11.05 3.54
C MET A 28 8.00 10.17 4.59
N ALA A 29 7.50 8.95 4.82
CA ALA A 29 8.15 8.01 5.72
C ALA A 29 9.58 7.68 5.26
N MET A 30 9.81 7.53 3.95
CA MET A 30 11.15 7.30 3.40
C MET A 30 12.08 8.50 3.49
N LEU A 31 11.55 9.72 3.54
CA LEU A 31 12.34 10.94 3.70
C LEU A 31 12.65 11.27 5.16
N ASP A 32 11.99 10.62 6.12
CA ASP A 32 12.20 10.84 7.55
C ASP A 32 13.54 10.25 8.02
N PRO A 33 14.53 11.08 8.39
CA PRO A 33 15.83 10.60 8.87
C PRO A 33 15.77 10.05 10.30
N HIS A 34 14.67 10.27 11.03
CA HIS A 34 14.49 9.85 12.43
C HIS A 34 13.62 8.59 12.56
N THR A 35 13.29 7.94 11.45
CA THR A 35 12.52 6.70 11.46
C THR A 35 13.25 5.60 12.23
N THR A 36 12.53 4.93 13.13
CA THR A 36 13.00 3.72 13.82
C THR A 36 12.54 2.44 13.11
N HIS A 37 11.77 2.58 12.04
CA HIS A 37 11.18 1.45 11.34
C HIS A 37 12.23 0.78 10.44
N GLN A 38 12.64 -0.44 10.81
CA GLN A 38 13.71 -1.21 10.16
C GLN A 38 13.59 -1.26 8.63
N LEU A 39 12.39 -1.53 8.10
CA LEU A 39 12.15 -1.57 6.65
C LEU A 39 12.45 -0.24 5.94
N VAL A 40 12.16 0.89 6.59
CA VAL A 40 12.41 2.22 6.02
C VAL A 40 13.91 2.50 6.00
N LEU A 41 14.62 2.13 7.06
CA LEU A 41 16.09 2.23 7.14
C LEU A 41 16.78 1.40 6.05
N GLU A 42 16.31 0.17 5.81
CA GLU A 42 16.84 -0.69 4.74
C GLU A 42 16.65 -0.06 3.36
N ILE A 43 15.48 0.52 3.09
CA ILE A 43 15.20 1.19 1.83
C ILE A 43 16.04 2.46 1.67
N GLN A 44 16.18 3.26 2.72
CA GLN A 44 17.04 4.45 2.71
C GLN A 44 18.49 4.06 2.42
N SER A 45 18.98 2.98 3.02
CA SER A 45 20.31 2.44 2.75
C SER A 45 20.46 2.00 1.30
N LEU A 46 19.48 1.25 0.76
CA LEU A 46 19.47 0.82 -0.64
C LEU A 46 19.49 2.01 -1.60
N LEU A 47 18.69 3.05 -1.36
CA LEU A 47 18.67 4.25 -2.19
C LEU A 47 19.98 5.04 -2.11
N THR A 48 20.62 5.06 -0.93
CA THR A 48 21.91 5.72 -0.74
C THR A 48 23.03 5.01 -1.52
N GLN A 49 22.99 3.67 -1.56
CA GLN A 49 23.95 2.84 -2.30
C GLN A 49 23.68 2.88 -3.82
N ASN A 50 22.42 2.98 -4.24
CA ASN A 50 21.99 2.90 -5.63
C ASN A 50 21.49 4.26 -6.14
N ARG A 51 22.45 5.18 -6.40
CA ARG A 51 22.15 6.54 -6.89
C ARG A 51 21.48 6.60 -8.27
N ASN A 52 21.41 5.48 -8.98
CA ASN A 52 20.70 5.30 -10.24
C ASN A 52 19.16 5.18 -10.06
N ILE A 53 18.66 4.99 -8.85
CA ILE A 53 17.22 4.89 -8.57
C ILE A 53 16.67 6.26 -8.17
N LEU A 54 15.69 6.75 -8.93
CA LEU A 54 14.96 7.98 -8.60
C LEU A 54 13.55 7.64 -8.16
N VAL A 55 13.21 7.96 -6.91
CA VAL A 55 11.83 7.86 -6.40
C VAL A 55 11.15 9.22 -6.55
N ARG A 56 9.95 9.25 -7.15
CA ARG A 56 9.15 10.46 -7.34
C ARG A 56 7.73 10.24 -6.85
N TRP A 57 7.16 11.28 -6.26
CA TRP A 57 5.75 11.31 -5.92
C TRP A 57 4.91 11.71 -7.15
N ILE A 58 3.80 11.02 -7.36
CA ILE A 58 2.78 11.38 -8.35
C ILE A 58 1.43 11.45 -7.65
N LYS A 59 0.55 12.35 -8.11
CA LYS A 59 -0.80 12.41 -7.55
C LYS A 59 -1.64 11.25 -8.10
N SER A 60 -2.23 10.46 -7.20
CA SER A 60 -3.21 9.42 -7.59
C SER A 60 -4.46 10.06 -8.23
N HIS A 61 -5.12 9.30 -9.12
CA HIS A 61 -6.38 9.66 -9.77
C HIS A 61 -6.36 11.00 -10.54
N ALA A 62 -5.21 11.35 -11.12
CA ALA A 62 -5.05 12.56 -11.93
C ALA A 62 -5.10 12.29 -13.45
N GLY A 63 -5.58 11.12 -13.90
CA GLY A 63 -5.64 10.76 -15.32
C GLY A 63 -4.35 10.11 -15.86
N TYR A 64 -3.43 9.73 -14.98
CA TYR A 64 -2.17 9.09 -15.40
C TYR A 64 -2.38 7.60 -15.65
N ARG A 65 -2.49 7.23 -16.93
CA ARG A 65 -2.76 5.85 -17.38
C ARG A 65 -1.93 4.78 -16.65
N GLY A 66 -0.62 4.97 -16.50
CA GLY A 66 0.24 4.00 -15.82
C GLY A 66 -0.05 3.84 -14.32
N ASN A 67 -0.50 4.89 -13.65
CA ASN A 67 -0.91 4.81 -12.24
C ASN A 67 -2.25 4.08 -12.11
N GLU A 68 -3.21 4.42 -12.98
CA GLU A 68 -4.54 3.81 -12.98
C GLU A 68 -4.49 2.32 -13.33
N GLU A 69 -3.62 1.94 -14.26
CA GLU A 69 -3.35 0.53 -14.59
C GLU A 69 -2.73 -0.19 -13.39
N ALA A 70 -1.76 0.42 -12.69
CA ALA A 70 -1.15 -0.15 -11.49
C ALA A 70 -2.16 -0.32 -10.34
N ASP A 71 -3.03 0.67 -10.12
CA ASP A 71 -4.10 0.63 -9.12
C ASP A 71 -5.11 -0.48 -9.44
N THR A 72 -5.51 -0.58 -10.71
CA THR A 72 -6.41 -1.64 -11.19
C THR A 72 -5.77 -3.02 -11.00
N LEU A 73 -4.47 -3.17 -11.30
CA LEU A 73 -3.75 -4.42 -11.09
C LEU A 73 -3.61 -4.77 -9.60
N ALA A 74 -3.37 -3.78 -8.73
CA ALA A 74 -3.34 -3.98 -7.29
C ALA A 74 -4.71 -4.41 -6.75
N GLN A 75 -5.79 -3.77 -7.20
CA GLN A 75 -7.16 -4.15 -6.84
C GLN A 75 -7.49 -5.57 -7.30
N LYS A 76 -7.12 -5.92 -8.55
CA LYS A 76 -7.27 -7.29 -9.07
C LYS A 76 -6.46 -8.29 -8.26
N ALA A 77 -5.21 -7.99 -7.92
CA ALA A 77 -4.38 -8.89 -7.11
C ALA A 77 -4.96 -9.14 -5.71
N VAL A 78 -5.61 -8.15 -5.09
CA VAL A 78 -6.32 -8.34 -3.80
C VAL A 78 -7.62 -9.14 -3.96
N THR A 79 -8.27 -9.04 -5.12
CA THR A 79 -9.56 -9.71 -5.40
C THR A 79 -9.38 -11.16 -5.89
N GLU A 80 -8.31 -11.42 -6.65
CA GLU A 80 -8.02 -12.69 -7.33
C GLU A 80 -6.91 -13.50 -6.64
N GLY A 81 -5.92 -12.84 -6.02
CA GLY A 81 -4.93 -13.48 -5.17
C GLY A 81 -5.58 -13.82 -3.84
N VAL A 82 -5.44 -15.07 -3.38
CA VAL A 82 -6.05 -15.62 -2.16
C VAL A 82 -6.16 -14.53 -1.09
N ALA A 83 -7.39 -14.09 -0.88
CA ALA A 83 -7.75 -13.22 0.21
C ALA A 83 -7.36 -13.94 1.51
N ILE A 84 -6.14 -13.71 2.00
CA ILE A 84 -5.97 -13.65 3.45
C ILE A 84 -6.90 -12.52 3.80
N LYS A 85 -8.10 -12.88 4.25
CA LYS A 85 -9.17 -12.02 4.75
C LYS A 85 -8.56 -10.72 5.26
N ALA A 86 -8.38 -9.76 4.37
CA ALA A 86 -8.15 -8.38 4.75
C ALA A 86 -9.55 -8.00 5.18
N LEU A 87 -9.86 -8.33 6.43
CA LEU A 87 -11.04 -7.86 7.09
C LEU A 87 -10.92 -6.36 7.01
N ASN A 88 -11.59 -5.81 6.00
CA ASN A 88 -11.82 -4.41 5.88
C ASN A 88 -12.44 -4.01 7.22
N PRO A 89 -11.76 -3.23 8.07
CA PRO A 89 -12.24 -3.00 9.44
C PRO A 89 -13.65 -2.38 9.43
N ARG A 90 -13.97 -1.65 8.36
CA ARG A 90 -15.33 -1.11 8.13
C ARG A 90 -16.36 -2.21 7.82
N PHE A 91 -15.98 -3.27 7.12
CA PHE A 91 -16.86 -4.39 6.81
C PHE A 91 -17.14 -5.25 8.05
N GLU A 92 -16.11 -5.58 8.85
CA GLU A 92 -16.29 -6.29 10.12
C GLU A 92 -17.17 -5.50 11.09
N LEU A 93 -16.86 -4.21 11.30
CA LEU A 93 -17.66 -3.37 12.21
C LEU A 93 -19.12 -3.30 11.75
N LYS A 94 -19.36 -3.16 10.43
CA LYS A 94 -20.71 -3.14 9.88
C LYS A 94 -21.43 -4.46 10.09
N GLN A 95 -20.79 -5.59 9.83
CA GLN A 95 -21.36 -6.92 10.03
C GLN A 95 -21.66 -7.17 11.51
N HIS A 96 -20.74 -6.82 12.40
CA HIS A 96 -20.89 -7.00 13.84
C HIS A 96 -22.03 -6.13 14.41
N LEU A 97 -22.15 -4.88 13.95
CA LEU A 97 -23.27 -3.99 14.31
C LEU A 97 -24.61 -4.55 13.82
N GLN A 98 -24.66 -5.08 12.60
CA GLN A 98 -25.88 -5.70 12.05
C GLN A 98 -26.29 -6.95 12.85
N GLU A 99 -25.33 -7.81 13.20
CA GLU A 99 -25.60 -9.00 14.02
C GLU A 99 -26.09 -8.64 15.43
N LEU A 100 -25.49 -7.62 16.06
CA LEU A 100 -25.95 -7.12 17.38
C LEU A 100 -27.37 -6.55 17.29
N PHE A 101 -27.68 -5.81 16.23
CA PHE A 101 -29.01 -5.26 16.01
C PHE A 101 -30.07 -6.35 15.87
N LEU A 102 -29.79 -7.39 15.07
CA LEU A 102 -30.68 -8.53 14.88
C LEU A 102 -30.87 -9.35 16.17
N LYS A 103 -29.80 -9.56 16.95
CA LYS A 103 -29.89 -10.24 18.25
C LYS A 103 -30.74 -9.46 19.26
N ASN A 104 -30.65 -8.14 19.27
CA ASN A 104 -31.45 -7.30 20.15
C ASN A 104 -32.93 -7.30 19.74
N MET A 105 -33.22 -7.24 18.44
CA MET A 105 -34.58 -7.36 17.91
C MET A 105 -35.22 -8.70 18.27
N ALA A 106 -34.47 -9.80 18.17
CA ALA A 106 -34.95 -11.13 18.52
C ALA A 106 -35.21 -11.27 20.03
N LYS A 107 -34.46 -10.57 20.88
CA LYS A 107 -34.68 -10.54 22.34
C LYS A 107 -35.86 -9.66 22.77
N SER A 108 -36.24 -8.66 21.98
CA SER A 108 -37.38 -7.79 22.29
C SER A 108 -38.73 -8.35 21.82
N LEU A 109 -38.72 -9.45 21.06
CA LEU A 109 -39.91 -10.08 20.47
C LEU A 109 -40.30 -11.41 21.15
N GLY A 110 -39.63 -11.79 22.24
CA GLY A 110 -39.99 -12.91 23.13
C GLY A 110 -40.17 -12.42 24.55
#